data_AF-A0A812NL98-F1
#
_entry.id   AF-A0A812NL98-F1
#
_cell.length_a   1.000
_cell.length_b   1.000
_cell.length_c   1.000
_cell.angle_alpha   90.00
_cell.angle_beta   90.00
_cell.angle_gamma   90.00
#
_symmetry.space_group_name_H-M   'P 1'
#
loop_
_entity.id
_entity.type
_entity.pdbx_description
1 polymer ?
#
loop_
_entity_poly.entity_id
_entity_poly.type
_entity_poly.pdbx_seq_one_letter_code
_entity_poly.pdbx_strand_id
1 'polypeptide(L)'
;MSLTVEVSLISGKTVSLESHLTESVESLQLRARRALGVGKGRMLTSTGGILHEKASVKEARLRNREALALHVGSVQICSGEKAFAAILGDGSIVTWGSVVSGGKSSPVHDQLKNVQQIQSNGDAFAAILHDGSVVTWGGAWAGGDSSAVQGQLKKVLRMQATHQAFAAILLDGSVVSWGCFWVGGDSSQVRDQLKDVQHVHATLQAFAAILGDGSVVSWGHAGSGGDSSAVQEQLRNVQQISATGHAFAAILADRSVVTWGAANCGGNSSAVQHRLKKVQQIRANRHAFAAILDDGSVVTWGNAACGGDSSEVQDQLKTVQQIQSTAPSQEPGQAFCQAFAAIRHDGSVVTWGSAWCGGDSSAVQSQLVNVQQIQATGGAFAAVLGDGSVVSWGAADLGGDSSAVQDRLQNVQEVQATYQAFAAILGDGSVVAWGRAGLGGDSSAVQDQLKNVRHIQANRQAFAAILDDGSVVTWGLASFGGDSTAVQDQLNNSW
;
A
#
# COMPACT_ATOMS: atom_id res chain seq x y z
N MET A 1 28.87 27.20 30.35
CA MET A 1 28.81 28.03 29.12
C MET A 1 27.51 27.73 28.42
N SER A 2 26.70 28.75 28.18
CA SER A 2 25.51 28.70 27.32
C SER A 2 25.88 29.18 25.91
N LEU A 3 25.12 28.71 24.93
CA LEU A 3 25.19 29.16 23.54
C LEU A 3 23.78 29.48 23.06
N THR A 4 23.67 30.43 22.15
CA THR A 4 22.43 30.75 21.45
C THR A 4 22.42 30.01 20.12
N VAL A 5 21.31 29.36 19.78
CA VAL A 5 21.10 28.68 18.49
C VAL A 5 19.88 29.29 17.81
N GLU A 6 19.94 29.49 16.50
CA GLU A 6 18.79 29.94 15.71
C GLU A 6 18.21 28.74 14.95
N VAL A 7 16.95 28.41 15.21
CA VAL A 7 16.25 27.30 14.54
C VAL A 7 15.20 27.88 13.61
N SER A 8 15.31 27.56 12.32
CA SER A 8 14.45 28.08 11.26
C SER A 8 13.69 26.96 10.55
N LEU A 9 12.45 27.26 10.14
CA LEU A 9 11.67 26.41 9.25
C LEU A 9 11.89 26.79 7.79
N ILE A 10 11.54 25.87 6.89
CA ILE A 10 11.50 26.13 5.45
C ILE A 10 10.52 27.27 5.11
N SER A 11 9.48 27.45 5.94
CA SER A 11 8.54 28.58 5.82
C SER A 11 9.14 29.95 6.17
N GLY A 12 10.38 30.00 6.67
CA GLY A 12 11.06 31.22 7.10
C GLY A 12 10.76 31.67 8.54
N LYS A 13 9.93 30.93 9.29
CA LYS A 13 9.72 31.18 10.72
C LYS A 13 10.94 30.72 11.52
N THR A 14 11.46 31.59 12.38
CA THR A 14 12.69 31.35 13.16
C THR A 14 12.47 31.59 14.65
N VAL A 15 13.18 30.83 15.48
CA VAL A 15 13.27 31.04 16.93
C VAL A 15 14.73 31.02 17.39
N SER A 16 15.09 31.92 18.30
CA SER A 16 16.40 31.90 18.97
C SER A 16 16.25 31.24 20.35
N LEU A 17 17.07 30.23 20.63
CA LEU A 17 17.04 29.48 21.89
C LEU A 17 18.40 29.53 22.57
N GLU A 18 18.41 29.83 23.86
CA GLU A 18 19.58 29.58 24.69
C GLU A 18 19.64 28.10 25.08
N SER A 19 20.83 27.52 24.97
CA SER A 19 21.10 26.10 25.20
C SER A 19 22.38 25.92 26.00
N HIS A 20 22.42 24.89 26.84
CA HIS A 20 23.62 24.50 27.57
C HIS A 20 24.41 23.44 26.80
N LEU A 21 25.74 23.46 26.89
CA LEU A 21 26.59 22.49 26.19
C LEU A 21 26.29 21.01 26.55
N THR A 22 25.69 20.76 27.71
CA THR A 22 25.28 19.43 28.19
C THR A 22 23.84 19.08 27.86
N GLU A 23 23.05 20.02 27.32
CA GLU A 23 21.70 19.76 26.87
C GLU A 23 21.75 18.77 25.69
N SER A 24 20.80 17.83 25.64
CA SER A 24 20.65 16.94 24.49
C SER A 24 20.04 17.71 23.31
N VAL A 25 20.41 17.31 22.10
CA VAL A 25 19.78 17.82 20.88
C VAL A 25 18.27 17.58 20.91
N GLU A 26 17.81 16.45 21.45
CA GLU A 26 16.39 16.13 21.65
C GLU A 26 15.65 17.21 22.47
N SER A 27 16.23 17.64 23.60
CA SER A 27 15.63 18.66 24.46
C SER A 27 15.57 20.02 23.77
N LEU A 28 16.64 20.40 23.06
CA LEU A 28 16.70 21.62 22.27
C LEU A 28 15.64 21.62 21.16
N GLN A 29 15.50 20.50 20.46
CA GLN A 29 14.53 20.29 19.39
C GLN A 29 13.09 20.33 19.90
N LEU A 30 12.80 19.74 21.07
CA LEU A 30 11.49 19.83 21.70
C LEU A 30 11.12 21.29 22.01
N ARG A 31 12.05 22.08 22.56
CA ARG A 31 11.83 23.51 22.83
C ARG A 31 11.63 24.30 21.53
N ALA A 32 12.41 24.03 20.49
CA ALA A 32 12.25 24.67 19.19
C ALA A 32 10.89 24.38 18.56
N ARG A 33 10.46 23.13 18.59
CA ARG A 33 9.15 22.68 18.11
C ARG A 33 8.01 23.38 18.81
N ARG A 34 8.04 23.44 20.15
CA ARG A 34 7.04 24.16 20.96
C ARG A 34 6.99 25.66 20.63
N ALA A 35 8.14 26.30 20.51
CA ALA A 35 8.20 27.73 20.21
C ALA A 35 7.76 28.05 18.77
N LEU A 36 8.02 27.14 17.82
CA LEU A 36 7.63 27.30 16.42
C LEU A 36 6.20 26.83 16.15
N GLY A 37 5.61 26.01 17.02
CA GLY A 37 4.27 25.44 16.83
C GLY A 37 4.23 24.42 15.68
N VAL A 38 5.24 23.54 15.55
CA VAL A 38 5.43 22.62 14.39
C VAL A 38 5.95 21.21 14.68
N GLY A 39 5.37 20.22 13.97
CA GLY A 39 5.34 18.75 14.20
C GLY A 39 6.64 18.07 14.65
N LYS A 40 6.63 16.74 14.89
CA LYS A 40 7.90 16.00 14.88
C LYS A 40 8.64 16.30 13.57
N GLY A 41 9.95 16.46 13.65
CA GLY A 41 10.78 16.91 12.54
C GLY A 41 12.23 16.60 12.84
N ARG A 42 13.11 16.71 11.85
CA ARG A 42 14.56 16.48 11.99
C ARG A 42 15.30 17.80 12.10
N MET A 43 16.23 17.90 13.05
CA MET A 43 17.11 19.05 13.17
C MET A 43 18.35 18.87 12.29
N LEU A 44 18.59 19.84 11.42
CA LEU A 44 19.66 19.85 10.43
C LEU A 44 20.62 21.00 10.69
N THR A 45 21.91 20.77 10.49
CA THR A 45 22.92 21.84 10.43
C THR A 45 22.75 22.68 9.16
N SER A 46 23.41 23.84 9.12
CA SER A 46 23.49 24.69 7.92
C SER A 46 24.04 23.97 6.67
N THR A 47 24.77 22.89 6.85
CA THR A 47 25.32 22.05 5.77
C THR A 47 24.41 20.86 5.41
N GLY A 48 23.22 20.75 6.00
CA GLY A 48 22.28 19.64 5.79
C GLY A 48 22.59 18.36 6.56
N GLY A 49 23.52 18.40 7.53
CA GLY A 49 23.81 17.25 8.38
C GLY A 49 22.74 17.03 9.44
N ILE A 50 22.23 15.81 9.57
CA ILE A 50 21.25 15.46 10.62
C ILE A 50 21.96 15.41 11.97
N LEU A 51 21.40 16.13 12.96
CA LEU A 51 21.88 16.07 14.33
C LEU A 51 21.32 14.83 15.04
N HIS A 52 22.19 14.07 15.70
CA HIS A 52 21.76 12.92 16.51
C HIS A 52 21.11 13.38 17.82
N GLU A 53 19.86 12.97 18.06
CA GLU A 53 19.03 13.42 19.19
C GLU A 53 19.68 13.16 20.57
N LYS A 54 20.35 12.02 20.73
CA LYS A 54 21.04 11.64 21.97
C LYS A 54 22.38 12.34 22.18
N ALA A 55 22.93 12.99 21.16
CA ALA A 55 24.16 13.75 21.30
C ALA A 55 23.88 15.00 22.14
N SER A 56 24.83 15.34 23.00
CA SER A 56 24.85 16.66 23.62
C SER A 56 25.16 17.73 22.58
N VAL A 57 24.74 18.96 22.84
CA VAL A 57 25.05 20.14 22.01
C VAL A 57 26.56 20.29 21.77
N LYS A 58 27.39 19.90 22.75
CA LYS A 58 28.85 19.85 22.62
C LYS A 58 29.33 18.77 21.65
N GLU A 59 28.78 17.56 21.72
CA GLU A 59 29.14 16.44 20.83
C GLU A 59 28.68 16.69 19.39
N ALA A 60 27.53 17.36 19.23
CA ALA A 60 27.02 17.87 17.97
C ALA A 60 27.87 19.01 17.37
N ARG A 61 28.85 19.53 18.13
CA ARG A 61 29.78 20.61 17.73
C ARG A 61 29.09 21.91 17.33
N LEU A 62 27.94 22.19 17.93
CA LEU A 62 27.16 23.40 17.64
C LEU A 62 27.89 24.67 18.11
N ARG A 63 27.85 25.72 17.30
CA ARG A 63 28.47 27.02 17.57
C ARG A 63 27.45 28.05 18.05
N ASN A 64 27.94 29.07 18.74
CA ASN A 64 27.11 30.20 19.13
C ASN A 64 26.61 30.95 17.88
N ARG A 65 25.30 31.20 17.82
CA ARG A 65 24.54 31.72 16.67
C ARG A 65 24.60 30.84 15.42
N GLU A 66 24.75 29.53 15.59
CA GLU A 66 24.60 28.62 14.46
C GLU A 66 23.14 28.55 14.00
N ALA A 67 22.95 28.62 12.69
CA ALA A 67 21.65 28.46 12.05
C ALA A 67 21.38 26.98 11.80
N LEU A 68 20.31 26.47 12.41
CA LEU A 68 19.78 25.14 12.23
C LEU A 68 18.47 25.21 11.46
N ALA A 69 18.24 24.22 10.60
CA ALA A 69 16.97 24.03 9.94
C ALA A 69 16.19 22.91 10.62
N LEU A 70 14.94 23.17 10.99
CA LEU A 70 14.02 22.15 11.47
C LEU A 70 13.14 21.71 10.30
N HIS A 71 13.37 20.48 9.82
CA HIS A 71 12.59 19.89 8.75
C HIS A 71 11.44 19.07 9.34
N VAL A 72 10.22 19.59 9.27
CA VAL A 72 9.02 18.89 9.73
C VAL A 72 8.62 17.88 8.66
N GLY A 73 8.83 16.59 8.94
CA GLY A 73 8.44 15.52 8.01
C GLY A 73 6.95 15.21 8.12
N SER A 74 6.33 14.81 7.01
CA SER A 74 4.98 14.24 7.00
C SER A 74 4.99 12.84 7.62
N VAL A 75 3.96 12.50 8.38
CA VAL A 75 3.74 11.11 8.81
C VAL A 75 3.36 10.25 7.61
N GLN A 76 3.99 9.10 7.49
CA GLN A 76 3.66 8.10 6.48
C GLN A 76 3.28 6.79 7.16
N ILE A 77 2.10 6.24 6.85
CA ILE A 77 1.65 4.95 7.39
C ILE A 77 1.77 3.89 6.30
N CYS A 78 2.42 2.78 6.64
CA CYS A 78 2.47 1.55 5.88
C CYS A 78 1.57 0.51 6.55
N SER A 79 0.59 0.01 5.81
CA SER A 79 -0.32 -1.05 6.25
C SER A 79 0.26 -2.43 5.94
N GLY A 80 0.39 -3.28 6.95
CA GLY A 80 0.44 -4.75 6.77
C GLY A 80 -0.97 -5.32 6.78
N GLU A 81 -1.15 -6.63 6.67
CA GLU A 81 -2.49 -7.22 6.66
C GLU A 81 -3.23 -7.02 7.99
N LYS A 82 -2.51 -7.12 9.12
CA LYS A 82 -3.07 -7.08 10.50
C LYS A 82 -2.38 -6.08 11.43
N ALA A 83 -1.56 -5.20 10.89
CA ALA A 83 -0.74 -4.28 11.65
C ALA A 83 -0.42 -3.04 10.83
N PHE A 84 0.05 -1.99 11.49
CA PHE A 84 0.51 -0.76 10.85
C PHE A 84 1.92 -0.41 11.33
N ALA A 85 2.65 0.30 10.48
CA ALA A 85 3.90 0.95 10.80
C ALA A 85 3.87 2.40 10.32
N ALA A 86 4.08 3.36 11.20
CA ALA A 86 4.16 4.78 10.87
C ALA A 86 5.63 5.25 10.91
N ILE A 87 6.07 5.91 9.85
CA ILE A 87 7.28 6.75 9.85
C ILE A 87 6.83 8.15 10.29
N LEU A 88 7.33 8.62 11.43
CA LEU A 88 7.01 9.94 11.95
C LEU A 88 7.89 11.02 11.30
N GLY A 89 7.54 12.29 11.52
CA GLY A 89 8.24 13.42 10.90
C GLY A 89 9.72 13.58 11.29
N ASP A 90 10.13 12.99 12.42
CA ASP A 90 11.52 12.88 12.85
C ASP A 90 12.26 11.66 12.24
N GLY A 91 11.55 10.76 11.55
CA GLY A 91 12.10 9.52 11.00
C GLY A 91 12.10 8.32 11.93
N SER A 92 11.58 8.46 13.15
CA SER A 92 11.31 7.33 14.03
C SER A 92 10.15 6.49 13.51
N ILE A 93 10.10 5.22 13.92
CA ILE A 93 9.01 4.29 13.58
C ILE A 93 8.19 3.95 14.82
N VAL A 94 6.88 3.98 14.65
CA VAL A 94 5.90 3.44 15.59
C VAL A 94 5.13 2.31 14.90
N THR A 95 4.97 1.17 15.56
CA THR A 95 4.15 0.07 15.03
C THR A 95 3.07 -0.35 16.04
N TRP A 96 1.93 -0.80 15.53
CA TRP A 96 0.81 -1.28 16.35
C TRP A 96 -0.04 -2.31 15.59
N GLY A 97 -0.95 -2.99 16.30
CA GLY A 97 -1.76 -4.10 15.79
C GLY A 97 -1.25 -5.49 16.22
N SER A 98 -1.50 -6.50 15.38
CA SER A 98 -1.13 -7.90 15.68
C SER A 98 0.38 -8.04 15.93
N VAL A 99 0.76 -8.49 17.13
CA VAL A 99 2.17 -8.71 17.51
C VAL A 99 2.86 -9.70 16.58
N VAL A 100 2.17 -10.79 16.23
CA VAL A 100 2.71 -11.85 15.36
C VAL A 100 2.90 -11.35 13.93
N SER A 101 2.12 -10.36 13.50
CA SER A 101 2.16 -9.78 12.16
C SER A 101 2.95 -8.46 12.10
N GLY A 102 3.86 -8.20 13.06
CA GLY A 102 4.74 -7.03 13.05
C GLY A 102 4.23 -5.77 13.78
N GLY A 103 3.12 -5.87 14.51
CA GLY A 103 2.56 -4.79 15.33
C GLY A 103 3.39 -4.41 16.56
N LYS A 104 4.57 -5.01 16.76
CA LYS A 104 5.56 -4.58 17.76
C LYS A 104 6.98 -4.64 17.17
N SER A 105 7.64 -3.49 17.09
CA SER A 105 9.01 -3.35 16.59
C SER A 105 10.06 -3.17 17.71
N SER A 106 9.68 -3.31 18.99
CA SER A 106 10.58 -3.12 20.14
C SER A 106 11.91 -3.89 20.06
N PRO A 107 11.99 -5.13 19.51
CA PRO A 107 13.27 -5.84 19.40
C PRO A 107 14.28 -5.19 18.44
N VAL A 108 13.80 -4.42 17.47
CA VAL A 108 14.63 -3.80 16.41
C VAL A 108 14.57 -2.27 16.43
N HIS A 109 13.93 -1.67 17.44
CA HIS A 109 13.69 -0.24 17.52
C HIS A 109 14.98 0.59 17.39
N ASP A 110 16.07 0.16 18.03
CA ASP A 110 17.35 0.88 17.96
C ASP A 110 18.00 0.88 16.57
N GLN A 111 17.61 -0.06 15.70
CA GLN A 111 18.07 -0.19 14.31
C GLN A 111 17.18 0.61 13.33
N LEU A 112 15.92 0.88 13.70
CA LEU A 112 14.95 1.59 12.85
C LEU A 112 15.12 3.12 12.93
N LYS A 113 16.27 3.60 12.46
CA LYS A 113 16.60 5.03 12.40
C LYS A 113 16.82 5.46 10.96
N ASN A 114 16.29 6.63 10.59
CA ASN A 114 16.38 7.16 9.22
C ASN A 114 15.82 6.20 8.18
N VAL A 115 14.65 5.64 8.46
CA VAL A 115 13.96 4.76 7.51
C VAL A 115 13.51 5.57 6.30
N GLN A 116 13.78 5.03 5.11
CA GLN A 116 13.42 5.62 3.82
C GLN A 116 12.12 5.02 3.29
N GLN A 117 11.96 3.69 3.40
CA GLN A 117 10.80 2.97 2.88
C GLN A 117 10.50 1.77 3.78
N ILE A 118 9.21 1.45 3.95
CA ILE A 118 8.75 0.23 4.58
C ILE A 118 7.96 -0.57 3.55
N GLN A 119 8.23 -1.87 3.47
CA GLN A 119 7.42 -2.85 2.75
C GLN A 119 6.82 -3.83 3.75
N SER A 120 5.56 -4.18 3.56
CA SER A 120 4.86 -5.19 4.35
C SER A 120 4.53 -6.43 3.51
N ASN A 121 4.30 -7.55 4.20
CA ASN A 121 3.59 -8.70 3.67
C ASN A 121 2.46 -9.11 4.62
N GLY A 122 1.92 -10.33 4.50
CA GLY A 122 0.82 -10.80 5.35
C GLY A 122 1.14 -10.80 6.85
N ASP A 123 2.39 -11.03 7.22
CA ASP A 123 2.79 -11.29 8.62
C ASP A 123 4.12 -10.63 9.05
N ALA A 124 4.79 -9.86 8.19
CA ALA A 124 6.07 -9.22 8.49
C ALA A 124 6.25 -7.86 7.78
N PHE A 125 7.23 -7.10 8.24
CA PHE A 125 7.67 -5.85 7.64
C PHE A 125 9.18 -5.85 7.42
N ALA A 126 9.61 -5.09 6.40
CA ALA A 126 11.00 -4.82 6.08
C ALA A 126 11.17 -3.32 5.82
N ALA A 127 12.14 -2.69 6.47
CA ALA A 127 12.49 -1.28 6.30
C ALA A 127 13.82 -1.14 5.56
N ILE A 128 13.87 -0.30 4.52
CA ILE A 128 15.10 0.16 3.89
C ILE A 128 15.55 1.42 4.63
N LEU A 129 16.77 1.39 5.17
CA LEU A 129 17.40 2.55 5.80
C LEU A 129 18.11 3.42 4.75
N HIS A 130 18.40 4.67 5.06
CA HIS A 130 19.06 5.60 4.14
C HIS A 130 20.48 5.16 3.69
N ASP A 131 21.14 4.27 4.43
CA ASP A 131 22.42 3.66 4.02
C ASP A 131 22.25 2.46 3.08
N GLY A 132 21.01 2.11 2.74
CA GLY A 132 20.62 0.98 1.90
C GLY A 132 20.68 -0.37 2.62
N SER A 133 20.86 -0.41 3.95
CA SER A 133 20.67 -1.63 4.73
C SER A 133 19.19 -1.91 5.01
N VAL A 134 18.87 -3.15 5.37
CA VAL A 134 17.49 -3.59 5.66
C VAL A 134 17.36 -4.09 7.08
N VAL A 135 16.28 -3.68 7.74
CA VAL A 135 15.86 -4.17 9.06
C VAL A 135 14.48 -4.81 8.92
N THR A 136 14.30 -6.02 9.46
CA THR A 136 13.05 -6.78 9.37
C THR A 136 12.46 -7.06 10.74
N TRP A 137 11.13 -7.22 10.82
CA TRP A 137 10.44 -7.63 12.05
C TRP A 137 9.07 -8.26 11.74
N GLY A 138 8.48 -8.91 12.73
CA GLY A 138 7.21 -9.64 12.61
C GLY A 138 7.41 -11.16 12.58
N GLY A 139 6.55 -11.87 11.86
CA GLY A 139 6.59 -13.32 11.76
C GLY A 139 7.91 -13.81 11.15
N ALA A 140 8.73 -14.50 11.95
CA ALA A 140 10.06 -14.96 11.53
C ALA A 140 10.02 -15.78 10.23
N TRP A 141 9.07 -16.70 10.13
CA TRP A 141 8.86 -17.56 8.96
C TRP A 141 8.38 -16.79 7.72
N ALA A 142 7.76 -15.62 7.89
CA ALA A 142 7.30 -14.74 6.82
C ALA A 142 8.37 -13.71 6.39
N GLY A 143 9.62 -13.86 6.85
CA GLY A 143 10.71 -12.94 6.55
C GLY A 143 10.91 -11.81 7.56
N GLY A 144 10.26 -11.89 8.72
CA GLY A 144 10.56 -11.04 9.88
C GLY A 144 11.92 -11.36 10.53
N ASP A 145 12.54 -12.48 10.15
CA ASP A 145 13.94 -12.80 10.43
C ASP A 145 14.72 -12.86 9.10
N SER A 146 15.62 -11.90 8.90
CA SER A 146 16.53 -11.82 7.73
C SER A 146 17.97 -12.22 8.05
N SER A 147 18.24 -12.80 9.22
CA SER A 147 19.60 -13.09 9.70
C SER A 147 20.43 -13.93 8.71
N ALA A 148 19.81 -14.91 8.05
CA ALA A 148 20.45 -15.77 7.05
C ALA A 148 20.97 -15.02 5.81
N VAL A 149 20.37 -13.88 5.46
CA VAL A 149 20.73 -13.08 4.28
C VAL A 149 21.23 -11.69 4.61
N GLN A 150 21.33 -11.33 5.91
CA GLN A 150 21.65 -9.97 6.36
C GLN A 150 22.97 -9.44 5.78
N GLY A 151 23.96 -10.31 5.57
CA GLY A 151 25.24 -9.93 4.95
C GLY A 151 25.12 -9.49 3.48
N GLN A 152 24.06 -9.90 2.79
CA GLN A 152 23.76 -9.62 1.39
C GLN A 152 22.83 -8.40 1.23
N LEU A 153 22.03 -8.06 2.24
CA LEU A 153 21.09 -6.92 2.22
C LEU A 153 21.79 -5.58 2.44
N LYS A 154 22.65 -5.21 1.49
CA LYS A 154 23.41 -3.95 1.48
C LYS A 154 23.16 -3.22 0.18
N LYS A 155 22.97 -1.89 0.25
CA LYS A 155 22.66 -1.05 -0.93
C LYS A 155 21.38 -1.52 -1.64
N VAL A 156 20.37 -1.89 -0.86
CA VAL A 156 19.04 -2.24 -1.36
C VAL A 156 18.39 -1.00 -1.95
N LEU A 157 17.89 -1.13 -3.18
CA LEU A 157 17.19 -0.05 -3.87
C LEU A 157 15.68 -0.13 -3.70
N ARG A 158 15.12 -1.34 -3.84
CA ARG A 158 13.68 -1.60 -3.80
C ARG A 158 13.42 -2.99 -3.22
N MET A 159 12.23 -3.17 -2.66
CA MET A 159 11.74 -4.46 -2.20
C MET A 159 10.36 -4.74 -2.77
N GLN A 160 10.10 -6.00 -3.03
CA GLN A 160 8.78 -6.53 -3.36
C GLN A 160 8.46 -7.67 -2.38
N ALA A 161 7.18 -7.90 -2.11
CA ALA A 161 6.72 -8.97 -1.24
C ALA A 161 5.69 -9.88 -1.91
N THR A 162 5.74 -11.17 -1.60
CA THR A 162 4.60 -12.10 -1.73
C THR A 162 3.79 -12.07 -0.44
N HIS A 163 2.85 -13.01 -0.23
CA HIS A 163 2.11 -13.06 1.05
C HIS A 163 3.03 -13.31 2.25
N GLN A 164 4.15 -14.03 2.07
CA GLN A 164 4.99 -14.55 3.17
C GLN A 164 6.51 -14.52 2.89
N ALA A 165 6.94 -13.81 1.86
CA ALA A 165 8.36 -13.64 1.55
C ALA A 165 8.66 -12.24 0.98
N PHE A 166 9.93 -11.86 0.99
CA PHE A 166 10.44 -10.63 0.41
C PHE A 166 11.50 -10.93 -0.66
N ALA A 167 11.62 -10.02 -1.62
CA ALA A 167 12.71 -9.97 -2.59
C ALA A 167 13.24 -8.53 -2.67
N ALA A 168 14.54 -8.36 -2.47
CA ALA A 168 15.24 -7.08 -2.56
C ALA A 168 16.05 -7.00 -3.86
N ILE A 169 15.93 -5.89 -4.57
CA ILE A 169 16.80 -5.53 -5.70
C ILE A 169 17.96 -4.69 -5.14
N LEU A 170 19.18 -5.15 -5.36
CA LEU A 170 20.40 -4.46 -4.94
C LEU A 170 20.87 -3.45 -6.00
N LEU A 171 21.74 -2.52 -5.61
CA LEU A 171 22.31 -1.50 -6.51
C LEU A 171 23.06 -2.08 -7.72
N ASP A 172 23.58 -3.29 -7.61
CA ASP A 172 24.26 -4.00 -8.71
C ASP A 172 23.30 -4.76 -9.64
N GLY A 173 21.99 -4.64 -9.42
CA GLY A 173 20.95 -5.32 -10.19
C GLY A 173 20.75 -6.79 -9.81
N SER A 174 21.42 -7.31 -8.79
CA SER A 174 21.15 -8.66 -8.25
C SER A 174 19.93 -8.67 -7.32
N VAL A 175 19.39 -9.88 -7.08
CA VAL A 175 18.22 -10.08 -6.21
C VAL A 175 18.51 -11.06 -5.09
N VAL A 176 18.09 -10.67 -3.88
CA VAL A 176 18.13 -11.51 -2.68
C VAL A 176 16.70 -11.67 -2.17
N SER A 177 16.24 -12.91 -2.00
CA SER A 177 14.96 -13.19 -1.35
C SER A 177 15.14 -13.85 0.01
N TRP A 178 14.15 -13.68 0.89
CA TRP A 178 14.09 -14.34 2.19
C TRP A 178 12.66 -14.48 2.69
N GLY A 179 12.51 -15.22 3.80
CA GLY A 179 11.24 -15.62 4.36
C GLY A 179 10.87 -17.03 3.92
N CYS A 180 9.59 -17.25 3.70
CA CYS A 180 9.08 -18.59 3.43
C CYS A 180 9.55 -19.14 2.07
N PHE A 181 10.34 -20.22 2.08
CA PHE A 181 10.98 -20.75 0.86
C PHE A 181 9.97 -21.20 -0.21
N TRP A 182 8.83 -21.79 0.17
CA TRP A 182 7.84 -22.28 -0.79
C TRP A 182 7.06 -21.16 -1.50
N VAL A 183 7.09 -19.92 -0.97
CA VAL A 183 6.48 -18.74 -1.61
C VAL A 183 7.50 -17.76 -2.20
N GLY A 184 8.68 -18.26 -2.59
CA GLY A 184 9.71 -17.46 -3.25
C GLY A 184 10.72 -16.81 -2.30
N GLY A 185 10.77 -17.24 -1.03
CA GLY A 185 11.78 -16.81 -0.07
C GLY A 185 13.19 -17.31 -0.37
N ASP A 186 13.38 -18.22 -1.33
CA ASP A 186 14.70 -18.68 -1.77
C ASP A 186 14.85 -18.53 -3.30
N SER A 187 15.75 -17.63 -3.73
CA SER A 187 16.10 -17.34 -5.12
C SER A 187 17.40 -18.02 -5.55
N SER A 188 18.02 -18.85 -4.70
CA SER A 188 19.34 -19.44 -4.95
C SER A 188 19.41 -20.26 -6.24
N GLN A 189 18.32 -20.95 -6.61
CA GLN A 189 18.22 -21.77 -7.82
C GLN A 189 18.24 -20.95 -9.12
N VAL A 190 17.81 -19.69 -9.07
CA VAL A 190 17.73 -18.80 -10.24
C VAL A 190 18.72 -17.64 -10.17
N ARG A 191 19.57 -17.61 -9.13
CA ARG A 191 20.51 -16.51 -8.84
C ARG A 191 21.37 -16.12 -10.04
N ASP A 192 21.87 -17.10 -10.80
CA ASP A 192 22.77 -16.83 -11.92
C ASP A 192 22.06 -16.17 -13.11
N GLN A 193 20.72 -16.26 -13.15
CA GLN A 193 19.84 -15.63 -14.14
C GLN A 193 19.37 -14.24 -13.69
N LEU A 194 19.32 -13.97 -12.37
CA LEU A 194 18.87 -12.70 -11.80
C LEU A 194 19.99 -11.64 -11.81
N LYS A 195 20.34 -11.19 -13.02
CA LYS A 195 21.33 -10.13 -13.27
C LYS A 195 20.65 -8.96 -13.97
N ASP A 196 21.06 -7.74 -13.61
CA ASP A 196 20.48 -6.51 -14.17
C ASP A 196 18.96 -6.44 -14.02
N VAL A 197 18.45 -6.85 -12.85
CA VAL A 197 17.01 -6.84 -12.56
C VAL A 197 16.50 -5.42 -12.41
N GLN A 198 15.49 -5.06 -13.20
CA GLN A 198 14.88 -3.72 -13.21
C GLN A 198 13.63 -3.65 -12.33
N HIS A 199 12.80 -4.70 -12.40
CA HIS A 199 11.53 -4.78 -11.68
C HIS A 199 11.28 -6.20 -11.18
N VAL A 200 10.64 -6.32 -10.01
CA VAL A 200 10.15 -7.60 -9.48
C VAL A 200 8.65 -7.44 -9.20
N HIS A 201 7.87 -8.39 -9.70
CA HIS A 201 6.44 -8.51 -9.49
C HIS A 201 6.14 -9.77 -8.68
N ALA A 202 5.02 -9.79 -7.96
CA ALA A 202 4.67 -10.90 -7.09
C ALA A 202 3.20 -11.34 -7.28
N THR A 203 2.97 -12.65 -7.26
CA THR A 203 1.66 -13.22 -6.89
C THR A 203 1.62 -13.41 -5.37
N LEU A 204 0.61 -14.10 -4.82
CA LEU A 204 0.62 -14.44 -3.40
C LEU A 204 1.78 -15.40 -3.03
N GLN A 205 2.33 -16.13 -4.00
CA GLN A 205 3.25 -17.26 -3.74
C GLN A 205 4.45 -17.37 -4.68
N ALA A 206 4.65 -16.44 -5.60
CA ALA A 206 5.76 -16.47 -6.54
C ALA A 206 6.19 -15.05 -6.93
N PHE A 207 7.42 -14.93 -7.40
CA PHE A 207 7.99 -13.71 -7.96
C PHE A 207 8.29 -13.89 -9.45
N ALA A 208 8.27 -12.78 -10.18
CA ALA A 208 8.75 -12.67 -11.55
C ALA A 208 9.57 -11.38 -11.71
N ALA A 209 10.82 -11.52 -12.12
CA ALA A 209 11.73 -10.40 -12.37
C ALA A 209 11.79 -10.07 -13.86
N ILE A 210 11.73 -8.78 -14.20
CA ILE A 210 12.05 -8.26 -15.54
C ILE A 210 13.52 -7.85 -15.52
N LEU A 211 14.33 -8.43 -16.40
CA LEU A 211 15.75 -8.13 -16.56
C LEU A 211 15.96 -6.94 -17.51
N GLY A 212 17.17 -6.37 -17.52
CA GLY A 212 17.52 -5.22 -18.37
C GLY A 212 17.44 -5.48 -19.88
N ASP A 213 17.49 -6.74 -20.30
CA ASP A 213 17.25 -7.16 -21.69
C ASP A 213 15.75 -7.39 -22.02
N GLY A 214 14.86 -7.17 -21.05
CA GLY A 214 13.42 -7.38 -21.17
C GLY A 214 12.98 -8.84 -21.11
N SER A 215 13.87 -9.77 -20.78
CA SER A 215 13.49 -11.16 -20.46
C SER A 215 12.94 -11.27 -19.04
N VAL A 216 12.30 -12.41 -18.73
CA VAL A 216 11.69 -12.66 -17.41
C VAL A 216 12.22 -13.93 -16.78
N VAL A 217 12.47 -13.87 -15.47
CA VAL A 217 12.83 -15.01 -14.63
C VAL A 217 11.85 -15.10 -13.48
N SER A 218 11.22 -16.26 -13.28
CA SER A 218 10.31 -16.50 -12.15
C SER A 218 10.89 -17.47 -11.12
N TRP A 219 10.44 -17.35 -9.87
CA TRP A 219 10.74 -18.31 -8.80
C TRP A 219 9.66 -18.33 -7.73
N GLY A 220 9.68 -19.34 -6.86
CA GLY A 220 8.65 -19.60 -5.85
C GLY A 220 7.76 -20.78 -6.20
N HIS A 221 6.49 -20.77 -5.77
CA HIS A 221 5.59 -21.89 -6.00
C HIS A 221 5.29 -22.04 -7.51
N ALA A 222 5.71 -23.17 -8.11
CA ALA A 222 5.61 -23.41 -9.54
C ALA A 222 4.19 -23.22 -10.10
N GLY A 223 3.18 -23.81 -9.44
CA GLY A 223 1.78 -23.69 -9.84
C GLY A 223 1.19 -22.29 -9.66
N SER A 224 1.86 -21.39 -8.93
CA SER A 224 1.43 -20.01 -8.69
C SER A 224 2.23 -18.99 -9.52
N GLY A 225 2.88 -19.44 -10.60
CA GLY A 225 3.67 -18.61 -11.50
C GLY A 225 5.17 -18.61 -11.24
N GLY A 226 5.66 -19.44 -10.31
CA GLY A 226 7.09 -19.58 -10.00
C GLY A 226 7.90 -20.29 -11.10
N ASP A 227 7.24 -20.95 -12.05
CA ASP A 227 7.86 -21.60 -13.21
C ASP A 227 7.31 -21.00 -14.52
N SER A 228 8.15 -20.26 -15.25
CA SER A 228 7.87 -19.66 -16.55
C SER A 228 8.48 -20.45 -17.72
N SER A 229 9.11 -21.60 -17.47
CA SER A 229 9.89 -22.34 -18.48
C SER A 229 9.08 -22.68 -19.74
N ALA A 230 7.80 -23.02 -19.58
CA ALA A 230 6.88 -23.34 -20.67
C ALA A 230 6.62 -22.18 -21.65
N VAL A 231 6.82 -20.93 -21.20
CA VAL A 231 6.59 -19.72 -22.01
C VAL A 231 7.85 -18.86 -22.17
N GLN A 232 9.01 -19.37 -21.73
CA GLN A 232 10.26 -18.60 -21.65
C GLN A 232 10.66 -17.97 -23.00
N GLU A 233 10.47 -18.69 -24.10
CA GLU A 233 10.78 -18.21 -25.45
C GLU A 233 9.91 -17.03 -25.89
N GLN A 234 8.73 -16.87 -25.30
CA GLN A 234 7.79 -15.78 -25.59
C GLN A 234 8.02 -14.55 -24.69
N LEU A 235 8.67 -14.72 -23.54
CA LEU A 235 8.93 -13.66 -22.57
C LEU A 235 10.16 -12.84 -22.96
N ARG A 236 10.06 -12.11 -24.07
CA ARG A 236 11.11 -11.23 -24.60
C ARG A 236 10.58 -9.81 -24.78
N ASN A 237 11.38 -8.80 -24.45
CA ASN A 237 10.98 -7.39 -24.49
C ASN A 237 9.72 -7.09 -23.64
N VAL A 238 9.59 -7.74 -22.49
CA VAL A 238 8.50 -7.53 -21.54
C VAL A 238 8.60 -6.11 -20.98
N GLN A 239 7.49 -5.38 -21.03
CA GLN A 239 7.41 -3.99 -20.54
C GLN A 239 6.71 -3.91 -19.17
N GLN A 240 5.73 -4.78 -18.94
CA GLN A 240 4.93 -4.76 -17.71
C GLN A 240 4.46 -6.17 -17.38
N ILE A 241 4.44 -6.50 -16.08
CA ILE A 241 3.79 -7.71 -15.56
C ILE A 241 2.64 -7.31 -14.65
N SER A 242 1.50 -7.96 -14.83
CA SER A 242 0.36 -7.92 -13.90
C SER A 242 0.18 -9.30 -13.29
N ALA A 243 -0.31 -9.36 -12.04
CA ALA A 243 -0.46 -10.60 -11.29
C ALA A 243 -1.87 -10.74 -10.73
N THR A 244 -2.42 -11.95 -10.80
CA THR A 244 -3.51 -12.37 -9.92
C THR A 244 -2.94 -12.99 -8.64
N GLY A 245 -3.77 -13.67 -7.85
CA GLY A 245 -3.28 -14.39 -6.68
C GLY A 245 -2.29 -15.51 -6.99
N HIS A 246 -2.38 -16.10 -8.18
CA HIS A 246 -1.63 -17.32 -8.55
C HIS A 246 -1.20 -17.38 -10.03
N ALA A 247 -1.31 -16.29 -10.79
CA ALA A 247 -0.89 -16.24 -12.18
C ALA A 247 -0.31 -14.88 -12.56
N PHE A 248 0.49 -14.86 -13.62
CA PHE A 248 1.06 -13.65 -14.20
C PHE A 248 0.58 -13.46 -15.64
N ALA A 249 0.50 -12.19 -16.05
CA ALA A 249 0.29 -11.75 -17.43
C ALA A 249 1.30 -10.66 -17.77
N ALA A 250 2.17 -10.93 -18.74
CA ALA A 250 3.17 -9.99 -19.24
C ALA A 250 2.67 -9.29 -20.50
N ILE A 251 2.79 -7.96 -20.55
CA ILE A 251 2.61 -7.15 -21.76
C ILE A 251 3.97 -6.98 -22.42
N LEU A 252 4.10 -7.43 -23.67
CA LEU A 252 5.32 -7.30 -24.47
C LEU A 252 5.39 -5.92 -25.15
N ALA A 253 6.56 -5.56 -25.69
CA ALA A 253 6.76 -4.29 -26.41
C ALA A 253 5.82 -4.10 -27.61
N ASP A 254 5.37 -5.19 -28.25
CA ASP A 254 4.39 -5.17 -29.34
C ASP A 254 2.93 -5.10 -28.84
N ARG A 255 2.74 -4.96 -27.52
CA ARG A 255 1.44 -4.95 -26.82
C ARG A 255 0.63 -6.26 -26.94
N SER A 256 1.28 -7.37 -27.26
CA SER A 256 0.72 -8.71 -27.05
C SER A 256 0.87 -9.15 -25.58
N VAL A 257 0.14 -10.20 -25.20
CA VAL A 257 0.13 -10.71 -23.81
C VAL A 257 0.57 -12.16 -23.77
N VAL A 258 1.44 -12.48 -22.80
CA VAL A 258 1.85 -13.85 -22.46
C VAL A 258 1.46 -14.13 -21.02
N THR A 259 0.81 -15.26 -20.75
CA THR A 259 0.36 -15.64 -19.40
C THR A 259 0.98 -16.94 -18.93
N TRP A 260 1.19 -17.07 -17.61
CA TRP A 260 1.63 -18.32 -16.98
C TRP A 260 1.17 -18.40 -15.51
N GLY A 261 1.32 -19.58 -14.90
CA GLY A 261 0.82 -19.89 -13.56
C GLY A 261 -0.52 -20.63 -13.57
N ALA A 262 -1.30 -20.51 -12.50
CA ALA A 262 -2.52 -21.30 -12.32
C ALA A 262 -3.58 -20.97 -13.39
N ALA A 263 -4.00 -21.96 -14.17
CA ALA A 263 -4.96 -21.77 -15.26
C ALA A 263 -6.31 -21.20 -14.77
N ASN A 264 -6.81 -21.68 -13.62
CA ASN A 264 -8.03 -21.18 -13.00
C ASN A 264 -7.91 -19.77 -12.41
N CYS A 265 -6.70 -19.19 -12.41
CA CYS A 265 -6.44 -17.81 -11.97
C CYS A 265 -5.96 -16.93 -13.12
N GLY A 266 -6.14 -17.34 -14.38
CA GLY A 266 -5.76 -16.57 -15.56
C GLY A 266 -4.38 -16.89 -16.14
N GLY A 267 -3.70 -17.95 -15.67
CA GLY A 267 -2.42 -18.40 -16.21
C GLY A 267 -2.51 -19.01 -17.62
N ASN A 268 -3.72 -19.21 -18.15
CA ASN A 268 -3.98 -19.66 -19.52
C ASN A 268 -4.94 -18.69 -20.23
N SER A 269 -4.42 -17.91 -21.17
CA SER A 269 -5.18 -16.98 -22.03
C SER A 269 -5.51 -17.54 -23.42
N SER A 270 -5.19 -18.81 -23.73
CA SER A 270 -5.29 -19.38 -25.09
C SER A 270 -6.64 -19.13 -25.79
N ALA A 271 -7.76 -19.23 -25.06
CA ALA A 271 -9.10 -19.01 -25.59
C ALA A 271 -9.33 -17.58 -26.12
N VAL A 272 -8.67 -16.59 -25.52
CA VAL A 272 -8.80 -15.17 -25.88
C VAL A 272 -7.55 -14.58 -26.51
N GLN A 273 -6.50 -15.39 -26.74
CA GLN A 273 -5.19 -14.93 -27.22
C GLN A 273 -5.27 -14.11 -28.51
N HIS A 274 -6.18 -14.49 -29.43
CA HIS A 274 -6.38 -13.79 -30.69
C HIS A 274 -6.92 -12.35 -30.53
N ARG A 275 -7.56 -12.05 -29.39
CA ARG A 275 -8.11 -10.74 -29.00
C ARG A 275 -7.12 -9.91 -28.18
N LEU A 276 -6.12 -10.52 -27.54
CA LEU A 276 -5.11 -9.84 -26.71
C LEU A 276 -4.02 -9.19 -27.56
N LYS A 277 -4.41 -8.24 -28.40
CA LYS A 277 -3.54 -7.44 -29.25
C LYS A 277 -3.72 -5.98 -28.92
N LYS A 278 -2.63 -5.20 -28.93
CA LYS A 278 -2.64 -3.76 -28.61
C LYS A 278 -3.15 -3.46 -27.19
N VAL A 279 -2.87 -4.36 -26.25
CA VAL A 279 -3.21 -4.18 -24.84
C VAL A 279 -2.46 -2.97 -24.27
N GLN A 280 -3.18 -2.06 -23.63
CA GLN A 280 -2.59 -0.90 -22.95
C GLN A 280 -2.41 -1.16 -21.46
N GLN A 281 -3.38 -1.83 -20.83
CA GLN A 281 -3.37 -2.07 -19.40
C GLN A 281 -4.04 -3.39 -19.07
N ILE A 282 -3.55 -4.07 -18.03
CA ILE A 282 -4.20 -5.23 -17.44
C ILE A 282 -4.56 -4.88 -15.99
N ARG A 283 -5.82 -5.14 -15.62
CA ARG A 283 -6.29 -5.16 -14.24
C ARG A 283 -6.56 -6.59 -13.83
N ALA A 284 -6.36 -6.87 -12.55
CA ALA A 284 -6.47 -8.21 -11.99
C ALA A 284 -7.33 -8.17 -10.73
N ASN A 285 -8.01 -9.28 -10.47
CA ASN A 285 -8.40 -9.66 -9.12
C ASN A 285 -7.64 -10.93 -8.74
N ARG A 286 -8.07 -11.67 -7.71
CA ARG A 286 -7.31 -12.84 -7.25
C ARG A 286 -7.34 -14.01 -8.25
N HIS A 287 -8.35 -14.07 -9.13
CA HIS A 287 -8.60 -15.22 -9.99
C HIS A 287 -8.85 -14.89 -11.47
N ALA A 288 -8.93 -13.63 -11.86
CA ALA A 288 -9.23 -13.20 -13.22
C ALA A 288 -8.48 -11.92 -13.60
N PHE A 289 -8.32 -11.73 -14.91
CA PHE A 289 -7.75 -10.55 -15.53
C PHE A 289 -8.77 -9.87 -16.45
N ALA A 290 -8.62 -8.56 -16.59
CA ALA A 290 -9.32 -7.72 -17.55
C ALA A 290 -8.30 -6.79 -18.25
N ALA A 291 -8.11 -6.97 -19.55
CA ALA A 291 -7.23 -6.15 -20.37
C ALA A 291 -8.02 -5.04 -21.07
N ILE A 292 -7.54 -3.80 -20.98
CA ILE A 292 -8.02 -2.66 -21.75
C ILE A 292 -7.17 -2.55 -23.01
N LEU A 293 -7.81 -2.60 -24.18
CA LEU A 293 -7.18 -2.46 -25.49
C LEU A 293 -7.05 -0.98 -25.88
N ASP A 294 -6.33 -0.70 -26.98
CA ASP A 294 -6.09 0.67 -27.43
C ASP A 294 -7.32 1.42 -27.95
N ASP A 295 -8.35 0.69 -28.35
CA ASP A 295 -9.67 1.21 -28.70
C ASP A 295 -10.61 1.39 -27.48
N GLY A 296 -10.11 1.10 -26.28
CA GLY A 296 -10.87 1.16 -25.03
C GLY A 296 -11.84 -0.01 -24.82
N SER A 297 -11.80 -1.05 -25.66
CA SER A 297 -12.54 -2.29 -25.41
C SER A 297 -11.86 -3.16 -24.35
N VAL A 298 -12.63 -4.05 -23.71
CA VAL A 298 -12.11 -4.94 -22.65
C VAL A 298 -12.17 -6.41 -23.08
N VAL A 299 -11.09 -7.14 -22.77
CA VAL A 299 -11.00 -8.60 -22.91
C VAL A 299 -10.71 -9.20 -21.53
N THR A 300 -11.51 -10.17 -21.10
CA THR A 300 -11.36 -10.84 -19.81
C THR A 300 -10.96 -12.30 -19.95
N TRP A 301 -10.26 -12.85 -18.96
CA TRP A 301 -9.97 -14.28 -18.85
C TRP A 301 -9.65 -14.69 -17.41
N GLY A 302 -9.63 -16.00 -17.14
CA GLY A 302 -9.43 -16.59 -15.81
C GLY A 302 -10.71 -17.24 -15.29
N ASN A 303 -10.94 -17.21 -13.98
CA ASN A 303 -12.14 -17.81 -13.39
C ASN A 303 -13.40 -17.04 -13.80
N ALA A 304 -14.35 -17.72 -14.46
CA ALA A 304 -15.60 -17.11 -14.94
C ALA A 304 -16.43 -16.47 -13.81
N ALA A 305 -16.55 -17.13 -12.65
CA ALA A 305 -17.32 -16.63 -11.50
C ALA A 305 -16.68 -15.37 -10.85
N CYS A 306 -15.38 -15.15 -11.07
CA CYS A 306 -14.65 -13.97 -10.63
C CYS A 306 -14.55 -12.89 -11.73
N GLY A 307 -15.37 -12.95 -12.79
CA GLY A 307 -15.34 -11.97 -13.88
C GLY A 307 -14.30 -12.24 -14.97
N GLY A 308 -13.77 -13.46 -15.04
CA GLY A 308 -12.99 -13.94 -16.20
C GLY A 308 -13.84 -14.08 -17.47
N ASP A 309 -15.15 -14.21 -17.32
CA ASP A 309 -16.14 -14.14 -18.40
C ASP A 309 -16.93 -12.83 -18.29
N SER A 310 -16.96 -12.05 -19.37
CA SER A 310 -17.68 -10.79 -19.50
C SER A 310 -18.64 -10.77 -20.68
N SER A 311 -18.95 -11.95 -21.26
CA SER A 311 -19.78 -12.11 -22.45
C SER A 311 -21.13 -11.39 -22.34
N GLU A 312 -21.81 -11.47 -21.19
CA GLU A 312 -23.10 -10.82 -20.91
C GLU A 312 -23.06 -9.29 -21.03
N VAL A 313 -21.91 -8.66 -20.81
CA VAL A 313 -21.75 -7.19 -20.85
C VAL A 313 -20.75 -6.73 -21.92
N GLN A 314 -20.29 -7.63 -22.78
CA GLN A 314 -19.19 -7.39 -23.72
C GLN A 314 -19.47 -6.21 -24.66
N ASP A 315 -20.73 -6.01 -25.05
CA ASP A 315 -21.15 -4.90 -25.92
C ASP A 315 -21.08 -3.53 -25.24
N GLN A 316 -21.15 -3.49 -23.91
CA GLN A 316 -21.07 -2.29 -23.08
C GLN A 316 -19.62 -1.93 -22.73
N LEU A 317 -18.71 -2.92 -22.75
CA LEU A 317 -17.28 -2.77 -22.45
C LEU A 317 -16.51 -2.14 -23.61
N LYS A 318 -16.90 -0.91 -23.96
CA LYS A 318 -16.29 -0.04 -24.98
C LYS A 318 -15.99 1.31 -24.33
N THR A 319 -14.94 1.97 -24.81
CA THR A 319 -14.47 3.28 -24.28
C THR A 319 -14.23 3.26 -22.77
N VAL A 320 -13.69 2.15 -22.24
CA VAL A 320 -13.36 1.99 -20.82
C VAL A 320 -12.08 2.75 -20.50
N GLN A 321 -12.12 3.55 -19.43
CA GLN A 321 -10.99 4.33 -18.95
C GLN A 321 -10.31 3.68 -17.75
N GLN A 322 -11.11 3.11 -16.84
CA GLN A 322 -10.62 2.56 -15.57
C GLN A 322 -11.41 1.30 -15.22
N ILE A 323 -10.72 0.31 -14.66
CA ILE A 323 -11.34 -0.89 -14.09
C ILE A 323 -10.87 -1.01 -12.63
N GLN A 324 -11.83 -1.27 -11.74
CA GLN A 324 -11.64 -1.60 -10.34
C GLN A 324 -12.14 -3.01 -10.05
N SER A 325 -11.61 -3.65 -9.01
CA SER A 325 -11.98 -5.02 -8.65
C SER A 325 -12.11 -5.17 -7.14
N THR A 326 -12.95 -6.11 -6.71
CA THR A 326 -13.08 -6.43 -5.28
C THR A 326 -11.89 -7.21 -4.76
N ALA A 327 -11.52 -6.94 -3.50
CA ALA A 327 -10.49 -7.69 -2.80
C ALA A 327 -10.92 -9.15 -2.57
N PRO A 328 -9.97 -10.11 -2.44
CA PRO A 328 -10.34 -11.51 -2.29
C PRO A 328 -11.03 -11.82 -0.98
N SER A 329 -12.09 -12.64 -1.07
CA SER A 329 -12.82 -13.07 0.10
C SER A 329 -12.11 -14.17 0.90
N GLN A 330 -12.39 -14.21 2.20
CA GLN A 330 -11.99 -15.34 3.06
C GLN A 330 -13.13 -15.86 3.93
N GLU A 331 -14.35 -15.43 3.66
CA GLU A 331 -15.52 -16.06 4.27
C GLU A 331 -15.63 -17.51 3.75
N PRO A 332 -15.82 -18.50 4.65
CA PRO A 332 -15.99 -19.89 4.26
C PRO A 332 -17.07 -20.04 3.17
N GLY A 333 -16.73 -20.71 2.07
CA GLY A 333 -17.66 -20.95 0.95
C GLY A 333 -17.77 -19.82 -0.09
N GLN A 334 -17.07 -18.69 0.09
CA GLN A 334 -17.14 -17.54 -0.84
C GLN A 334 -15.81 -17.28 -1.57
N ALA A 335 -14.83 -18.17 -1.46
CA ALA A 335 -13.45 -17.98 -1.95
C ALA A 335 -13.31 -17.62 -3.44
N PHE A 336 -14.36 -17.81 -4.25
CA PHE A 336 -14.42 -17.50 -5.68
C PHE A 336 -15.45 -16.41 -6.02
N CYS A 337 -15.82 -15.57 -5.06
CA CYS A 337 -16.70 -14.43 -5.29
C CYS A 337 -15.84 -13.17 -5.43
N GLN A 338 -15.69 -12.68 -6.66
CA GLN A 338 -15.09 -11.38 -6.95
C GLN A 338 -15.78 -10.74 -8.17
N ALA A 339 -15.70 -9.42 -8.26
CA ALA A 339 -16.31 -8.66 -9.34
C ALA A 339 -15.36 -7.58 -9.86
N PHE A 340 -15.69 -7.06 -11.03
CA PHE A 340 -15.09 -5.89 -11.63
C PHE A 340 -16.13 -4.80 -11.87
N ALA A 341 -15.69 -3.55 -11.81
CA ALA A 341 -16.45 -2.37 -12.21
C ALA A 341 -15.59 -1.50 -13.13
N ALA A 342 -16.09 -1.19 -14.32
CA ALA A 342 -15.45 -0.34 -15.30
C ALA A 342 -16.12 1.04 -15.35
N ILE A 343 -15.32 2.10 -15.31
CA ILE A 343 -15.75 3.47 -15.62
C ILE A 343 -15.47 3.72 -17.10
N ARG A 344 -16.51 4.10 -17.84
CA ARG A 344 -16.42 4.50 -19.25
C ARG A 344 -16.10 5.99 -19.35
N HIS A 345 -15.61 6.43 -20.51
CA HIS A 345 -15.25 7.83 -20.76
C HIS A 345 -16.43 8.82 -20.56
N ASP A 346 -17.67 8.36 -20.69
CA ASP A 346 -18.87 9.16 -20.42
C ASP A 346 -19.26 9.22 -18.92
N GLY A 347 -18.45 8.62 -18.04
CA GLY A 347 -18.70 8.54 -16.60
C GLY A 347 -19.75 7.50 -16.20
N SER A 348 -20.25 6.67 -17.13
CA SER A 348 -21.11 5.53 -16.81
C SER A 348 -20.31 4.32 -16.32
N VAL A 349 -20.98 3.44 -15.57
CA VAL A 349 -20.36 2.25 -14.98
C VAL A 349 -20.94 0.97 -15.58
N VAL A 350 -20.06 0.01 -15.85
CA VAL A 350 -20.41 -1.37 -16.24
C VAL A 350 -19.79 -2.34 -15.24
N THR A 351 -20.57 -3.25 -14.69
CA THR A 351 -20.09 -4.25 -13.71
C THR A 351 -20.24 -5.67 -14.27
N TRP A 352 -19.37 -6.58 -13.82
CA TRP A 352 -19.47 -8.02 -14.13
C TRP A 352 -18.74 -8.88 -13.10
N GLY A 353 -18.95 -10.19 -13.18
CA GLY A 353 -18.44 -11.17 -12.21
C GLY A 353 -19.50 -11.56 -11.18
N SER A 354 -19.10 -11.87 -9.96
CA SER A 354 -20.01 -12.33 -8.92
C SER A 354 -21.03 -11.25 -8.54
N ALA A 355 -22.33 -11.51 -8.74
CA ALA A 355 -23.41 -10.60 -8.35
C ALA A 355 -23.37 -10.25 -6.85
N TRP A 356 -23.04 -11.22 -5.99
CA TRP A 356 -22.89 -11.00 -4.55
C TRP A 356 -21.78 -9.98 -4.23
N CYS A 357 -20.70 -9.96 -5.01
CA CYS A 357 -19.61 -8.98 -4.87
C CYS A 357 -19.86 -7.64 -5.59
N GLY A 358 -21.08 -7.36 -6.07
CA GLY A 358 -21.38 -6.16 -6.84
C GLY A 358 -21.06 -6.26 -8.33
N GLY A 359 -20.96 -7.49 -8.87
CA GLY A 359 -20.94 -7.73 -10.31
C GLY A 359 -22.24 -7.36 -11.02
N ASP A 360 -23.34 -7.22 -10.26
CA ASP A 360 -24.62 -6.68 -10.72
C ASP A 360 -24.88 -5.33 -10.03
N SER A 361 -24.96 -4.26 -10.81
CA SER A 361 -25.26 -2.89 -10.38
C SER A 361 -26.63 -2.40 -10.85
N SER A 362 -27.47 -3.28 -11.41
CA SER A 362 -28.77 -2.92 -12.00
C SER A 362 -29.69 -2.13 -11.04
N ALA A 363 -29.66 -2.44 -9.75
CA ALA A 363 -30.43 -1.75 -8.72
C ALA A 363 -30.06 -0.27 -8.53
N VAL A 364 -28.81 0.09 -8.84
CA VAL A 364 -28.28 1.47 -8.68
C VAL A 364 -27.83 2.09 -10.01
N GLN A 365 -28.02 1.41 -11.14
CA GLN A 365 -27.49 1.81 -12.45
C GLN A 365 -27.89 3.24 -12.85
N SER A 366 -29.12 3.65 -12.52
CA SER A 366 -29.63 4.99 -12.82
C SER A 366 -28.96 6.10 -12.00
N GLN A 367 -28.32 5.76 -10.88
CA GLN A 367 -27.59 6.67 -10.00
C GLN A 367 -26.10 6.77 -10.37
N LEU A 368 -25.55 5.77 -11.09
CA LEU A 368 -24.14 5.72 -11.50
C LEU A 368 -23.85 6.60 -12.73
N VAL A 369 -24.05 7.90 -12.56
CA VAL A 369 -23.85 8.94 -13.58
C VAL A 369 -22.68 9.85 -13.22
N ASN A 370 -21.87 10.23 -14.20
CA ASN A 370 -20.69 11.09 -14.01
C ASN A 370 -19.72 10.58 -12.92
N VAL A 371 -19.55 9.26 -12.82
CA VAL A 371 -18.68 8.62 -11.82
C VAL A 371 -17.22 9.03 -12.06
N GLN A 372 -16.57 9.54 -11.02
CA GLN A 372 -15.17 9.99 -11.07
C GLN A 372 -14.21 8.92 -10.52
N GLN A 373 -14.63 8.23 -9.46
CA GLN A 373 -13.83 7.21 -8.79
C GLN A 373 -14.71 6.07 -8.32
N ILE A 374 -14.17 4.86 -8.34
CA ILE A 374 -14.75 3.69 -7.68
C ILE A 374 -13.71 3.16 -6.70
N GLN A 375 -14.14 2.90 -5.47
CA GLN A 375 -13.39 2.14 -4.47
C GLN A 375 -14.11 0.82 -4.19
N ALA A 376 -13.36 -0.21 -3.79
CA ALA A 376 -13.92 -1.54 -3.55
C ALA A 376 -13.49 -2.11 -2.19
N THR A 377 -14.39 -2.85 -1.54
CA THR A 377 -14.08 -3.74 -0.42
C THR A 377 -13.88 -5.18 -0.93
N GLY A 378 -13.97 -6.18 -0.06
CA GLY A 378 -13.99 -7.59 -0.43
C GLY A 378 -15.21 -8.03 -1.25
N GLY A 379 -16.31 -7.28 -1.20
CA GLY A 379 -17.54 -7.67 -1.89
C GLY A 379 -18.53 -6.54 -2.16
N ALA A 380 -18.09 -5.30 -2.09
CA ALA A 380 -18.90 -4.14 -2.45
C ALA A 380 -18.05 -3.09 -3.17
N PHE A 381 -18.74 -2.18 -3.84
CA PHE A 381 -18.16 -1.01 -4.47
C PHE A 381 -18.82 0.26 -3.92
N ALA A 382 -18.07 1.35 -3.94
CA ALA A 382 -18.54 2.71 -3.67
C ALA A 382 -18.05 3.63 -4.80
N ALA A 383 -18.99 4.24 -5.52
CA ALA A 383 -18.70 5.23 -6.55
C ALA A 383 -18.81 6.64 -5.98
N VAL A 384 -17.80 7.47 -6.21
CA VAL A 384 -17.85 8.93 -5.98
C VAL A 384 -18.28 9.59 -7.29
N LEU A 385 -19.42 10.29 -7.24
CA LEU A 385 -20.00 10.97 -8.40
C LEU A 385 -19.38 12.36 -8.59
N GLY A 386 -19.58 12.95 -9.77
CA GLY A 386 -19.05 14.28 -10.11
C GLY A 386 -19.61 15.43 -9.25
N ASP A 387 -20.71 15.23 -8.53
CA ASP A 387 -21.26 16.18 -7.55
C ASP A 387 -20.72 15.97 -6.12
N GLY A 388 -19.83 14.99 -5.92
CA GLY A 388 -19.24 14.63 -4.63
C GLY A 388 -20.14 13.75 -3.75
N SER A 389 -21.27 13.26 -4.25
CA SER A 389 -22.08 12.23 -3.56
C SER A 389 -21.50 10.83 -3.76
N VAL A 390 -21.94 9.87 -2.94
CA VAL A 390 -21.51 8.47 -3.02
C VAL A 390 -22.68 7.53 -3.22
N VAL A 391 -22.49 6.54 -4.10
CA VAL A 391 -23.42 5.42 -4.30
C VAL A 391 -22.68 4.11 -4.08
N SER A 392 -23.18 3.26 -3.18
CA SER A 392 -22.62 1.93 -2.94
C SER A 392 -23.52 0.81 -3.47
N TRP A 393 -22.91 -0.33 -3.82
CA TRP A 393 -23.63 -1.56 -4.19
C TRP A 393 -22.79 -2.81 -3.92
N GLY A 394 -23.42 -3.98 -4.01
CA GLY A 394 -22.83 -5.28 -3.69
C GLY A 394 -23.32 -5.81 -2.34
N ALA A 395 -22.52 -6.62 -1.67
CA ALA A 395 -22.87 -7.23 -0.40
C ALA A 395 -23.10 -6.16 0.68
N ALA A 396 -24.34 -6.06 1.19
CA ALA A 396 -24.74 -5.03 2.16
C ALA A 396 -23.89 -5.06 3.44
N ASP A 397 -23.56 -6.26 3.94
CA ASP A 397 -22.71 -6.47 5.10
C ASP A 397 -21.24 -6.10 4.88
N LEU A 398 -20.82 -5.93 3.62
CA LEU A 398 -19.47 -5.53 3.22
C LEU A 398 -19.38 -4.07 2.73
N GLY A 399 -20.39 -3.25 3.05
CA GLY A 399 -20.44 -1.83 2.68
C GLY A 399 -21.21 -1.53 1.40
N GLY A 400 -21.94 -2.51 0.84
CA GLY A 400 -22.80 -2.32 -0.33
C GLY A 400 -24.04 -1.46 -0.07
N ASP A 401 -24.40 -1.23 1.20
CA ASP A 401 -25.51 -0.35 1.59
C ASP A 401 -25.00 0.85 2.41
N SER A 402 -25.06 2.04 1.81
CA SER A 402 -24.73 3.34 2.42
C SER A 402 -25.97 4.12 2.87
N SER A 403 -27.17 3.57 2.75
CA SER A 403 -28.43 4.31 2.97
C SER A 403 -28.52 4.95 4.36
N ALA A 404 -28.00 4.29 5.39
CA ALA A 404 -27.98 4.78 6.77
C ALA A 404 -27.11 6.03 6.97
N VAL A 405 -26.18 6.31 6.07
CA VAL A 405 -25.25 7.46 6.15
C VAL A 405 -25.33 8.38 4.94
N GLN A 406 -26.30 8.16 4.03
CA GLN A 406 -26.38 8.83 2.73
C GLN A 406 -26.45 10.36 2.86
N ASP A 407 -27.19 10.88 3.84
CA ASP A 407 -27.32 12.32 4.08
C ASP A 407 -25.99 13.00 4.47
N ARG A 408 -25.02 12.21 4.96
CA ARG A 408 -23.68 12.68 5.35
C ARG A 408 -22.64 12.53 4.24
N LEU A 409 -22.90 11.72 3.21
CA LEU A 409 -21.97 11.45 2.10
C LEU A 409 -22.09 12.52 1.01
N GLN A 410 -21.75 13.75 1.36
CA GLN A 410 -21.79 14.92 0.48
C GLN A 410 -20.40 15.58 0.45
N ASN A 411 -20.00 16.10 -0.73
CA ASN A 411 -18.66 16.66 -0.94
C ASN A 411 -17.52 15.69 -0.57
N VAL A 412 -17.68 14.41 -0.88
CA VAL A 412 -16.66 13.39 -0.63
C VAL A 412 -15.44 13.65 -1.51
N GLN A 413 -14.26 13.74 -0.89
CA GLN A 413 -12.99 13.94 -1.58
C GLN A 413 -12.31 12.61 -1.90
N GLU A 414 -12.36 11.67 -0.96
CA GLU A 414 -11.65 10.39 -1.06
C GLU A 414 -12.42 9.32 -0.30
N VAL A 415 -12.42 8.09 -0.82
CA VAL A 415 -12.96 6.92 -0.14
C VAL A 415 -11.85 5.87 -0.01
N GLN A 416 -11.65 5.41 1.21
CA GLN A 416 -10.77 4.30 1.55
C GLN A 416 -11.58 3.09 2.00
N ALA A 417 -11.01 1.90 1.86
CA ALA A 417 -11.71 0.65 2.14
C ALA A 417 -10.85 -0.34 2.92
N THR A 418 -11.44 -0.94 3.95
CA THR A 418 -10.97 -2.23 4.49
C THR A 418 -11.58 -3.37 3.67
N TYR A 419 -11.41 -4.61 4.13
CA TYR A 419 -12.06 -5.75 3.51
C TYR A 419 -13.60 -5.73 3.63
N GLN A 420 -14.19 -5.07 4.65
CA GLN A 420 -15.66 -5.11 4.89
C GLN A 420 -16.29 -3.73 5.21
N ALA A 421 -15.54 -2.64 5.10
CA ALA A 421 -16.03 -1.30 5.42
C ALA A 421 -15.37 -0.23 4.53
N PHE A 422 -16.06 0.89 4.38
CA PHE A 422 -15.58 2.08 3.72
C PHE A 422 -15.45 3.24 4.73
N ALA A 423 -14.54 4.17 4.44
CA ALA A 423 -14.41 5.43 5.13
C ALA A 423 -14.20 6.55 4.10
N ALA A 424 -15.09 7.55 4.10
CA ALA A 424 -15.03 8.71 3.24
C ALA A 424 -14.46 9.92 3.99
N ILE A 425 -13.52 10.63 3.37
CA ILE A 425 -13.07 11.96 3.81
C ILE A 425 -13.94 13.00 3.10
N LEU A 426 -14.62 13.84 3.87
CA LEU A 426 -15.47 14.91 3.34
C LEU A 426 -14.67 16.20 3.08
N GLY A 427 -15.28 17.13 2.35
CA GLY A 427 -14.68 18.42 1.98
C GLY A 427 -14.25 19.30 3.16
N ASP A 428 -14.83 19.08 4.33
CA ASP A 428 -14.48 19.78 5.59
C ASP A 428 -13.42 19.03 6.42
N GLY A 429 -12.89 17.92 5.91
CA GLY A 429 -11.91 17.07 6.59
C GLY A 429 -12.51 16.16 7.67
N SER A 430 -13.84 16.06 7.79
CA SER A 430 -14.48 15.05 8.64
C SER A 430 -14.56 13.69 7.94
N VAL A 431 -14.86 12.64 8.71
CA VAL A 431 -14.93 11.26 8.20
C VAL A 431 -16.31 10.65 8.45
N VAL A 432 -16.79 9.91 7.44
CA VAL A 432 -17.99 9.06 7.51
C VAL A 432 -17.59 7.64 7.16
N ALA A 433 -17.87 6.70 8.07
CA ALA A 433 -17.64 5.27 7.84
C ALA A 433 -18.97 4.50 7.70
N TRP A 434 -18.95 3.42 6.92
CA TRP A 434 -20.08 2.49 6.78
C TRP A 434 -19.62 1.08 6.39
N GLY A 435 -20.54 0.11 6.45
CA GLY A 435 -20.26 -1.32 6.29
C GLY A 435 -20.24 -2.04 7.64
N ARG A 436 -19.45 -3.11 7.77
CA ARG A 436 -19.44 -3.90 9.01
C ARG A 436 -18.86 -3.11 10.19
N ALA A 437 -19.71 -2.77 11.16
CA ALA A 437 -19.38 -1.93 12.31
C ALA A 437 -18.05 -2.32 13.00
N GLY A 438 -17.92 -3.60 13.40
CA GLY A 438 -16.73 -4.09 14.11
C GLY A 438 -15.43 -4.13 13.32
N LEU A 439 -15.47 -3.92 11.99
CA LEU A 439 -14.29 -3.94 11.10
C LEU A 439 -14.07 -2.59 10.39
N GLY A 440 -14.47 -1.50 11.06
CA GLY A 440 -14.22 -0.13 10.63
C GLY A 440 -15.44 0.60 10.09
N GLY A 441 -16.60 -0.06 9.96
CA GLY A 441 -17.85 0.56 9.50
C GLY A 441 -18.52 1.48 10.53
N ASP A 442 -18.04 1.48 11.78
CA ASP A 442 -18.49 2.40 12.83
C ASP A 442 -17.28 3.17 13.39
N SER A 443 -17.27 4.48 13.19
CA SER A 443 -16.27 5.43 13.69
C SER A 443 -16.77 6.28 14.87
N SER A 444 -17.96 6.00 15.41
CA SER A 444 -18.62 6.85 16.42
C SER A 444 -17.77 7.07 17.67
N ALA A 445 -17.04 6.04 18.12
CA ALA A 445 -16.17 6.11 19.29
C ALA A 445 -15.00 7.11 19.16
N VAL A 446 -14.59 7.45 17.93
CA VAL A 446 -13.48 8.37 17.65
C VAL A 446 -13.91 9.58 16.83
N GLN A 447 -15.22 9.77 16.59
CA GLN A 447 -15.75 10.78 15.68
C GLN A 447 -15.32 12.20 16.06
N ASP A 448 -15.20 12.50 17.35
CA ASP A 448 -14.78 13.82 17.84
C ASP A 448 -13.31 14.15 17.51
N GLN A 449 -12.49 13.12 17.26
CA GLN A 449 -11.08 13.22 16.90
C GLN A 449 -10.86 13.26 15.38
N LEU A 450 -11.82 12.76 14.58
CA LEU A 450 -11.75 12.71 13.11
C LEU A 450 -12.14 14.05 12.49
N LYS A 451 -11.34 15.09 12.76
CA LYS A 451 -11.49 16.46 12.24
C LYS A 451 -10.20 16.90 11.57
N ASN A 452 -10.28 17.54 10.41
CA ASN A 452 -9.12 17.89 9.58
C ASN A 452 -8.28 16.65 9.24
N VAL A 453 -8.94 15.59 8.79
CA VAL A 453 -8.29 14.38 8.28
C VAL A 453 -7.75 14.69 6.87
N ARG A 454 -6.46 14.43 6.65
CA ARG A 454 -5.82 14.56 5.34
C ARG A 454 -5.82 13.27 4.55
N HIS A 455 -5.55 12.18 5.24
CA HIS A 455 -5.38 10.87 4.62
C HIS A 455 -5.91 9.78 5.54
N ILE A 456 -6.48 8.74 4.95
CA ILE A 456 -6.81 7.50 5.65
C ILE A 456 -5.97 6.39 5.02
N GLN A 457 -5.33 5.59 5.86
CA GLN A 457 -4.73 4.32 5.45
C GLN A 457 -5.57 3.19 6.02
N ALA A 458 -5.94 2.25 5.16
CA ALA A 458 -6.66 1.05 5.55
C ALA A 458 -5.70 -0.14 5.56
N ASN A 459 -5.92 -1.06 6.50
CA ASN A 459 -5.48 -2.43 6.34
C ASN A 459 -6.69 -3.34 6.15
N ARG A 460 -6.52 -4.65 6.36
CA ARG A 460 -7.60 -5.60 6.11
C ARG A 460 -8.86 -5.35 6.95
N GLN A 461 -8.75 -4.85 8.18
CA GLN A 461 -9.90 -4.74 9.10
C GLN A 461 -9.90 -3.50 10.01
N ALA A 462 -8.97 -2.57 9.79
CA ALA A 462 -8.83 -1.34 10.56
C ALA A 462 -8.41 -0.18 9.66
N PHE A 463 -8.68 1.03 10.15
CA PHE A 463 -8.29 2.29 9.53
C PHE A 463 -7.37 3.09 10.46
N ALA A 464 -6.49 3.88 9.85
CA ALA A 464 -5.66 4.88 10.52
C ALA A 464 -5.75 6.21 9.74
N ALA A 465 -6.33 7.23 10.36
CA ALA A 465 -6.42 8.58 9.82
C ALA A 465 -5.22 9.42 10.26
N ILE A 466 -4.63 10.15 9.33
CA ILE A 466 -3.59 11.16 9.57
C ILE A 466 -4.26 12.54 9.54
N LEU A 467 -4.16 13.27 10.65
CA LEU A 467 -4.72 14.61 10.79
C LEU A 467 -3.75 15.69 10.27
N ASP A 468 -4.25 16.93 10.09
CA ASP A 468 -3.47 18.11 9.69
C ASP A 468 -2.25 18.40 10.57
N ASP A 469 -2.33 18.07 11.86
CA ASP A 469 -1.24 18.25 12.82
C ASP A 469 -0.22 17.09 12.81
N GLY A 470 -0.46 16.07 11.98
CA GLY A 470 0.33 14.85 11.87
C GLY A 470 -0.01 13.80 12.94
N SER A 471 -1.00 14.02 13.80
CA SER A 471 -1.45 13.01 14.76
C SER A 471 -2.22 11.90 14.04
N VAL A 472 -2.22 10.69 14.63
CA VAL A 472 -2.88 9.51 14.05
C VAL A 472 -4.02 9.04 14.94
N VAL A 473 -5.19 8.83 14.34
CA VAL A 473 -6.40 8.29 14.98
C VAL A 473 -6.76 6.96 14.31
N THR A 474 -7.04 5.93 15.09
CA THR A 474 -7.34 4.59 14.56
C THR A 474 -8.72 4.10 14.99
N TRP A 475 -9.34 3.26 14.15
CA TRP A 475 -10.59 2.56 14.49
C TRP A 475 -10.73 1.27 13.68
N GLY A 476 -11.71 0.45 14.06
CA GLY A 476 -11.95 -0.89 13.49
C GLY A 476 -11.50 -1.99 14.44
N LEU A 477 -11.10 -3.15 13.92
CA LEU A 477 -10.80 -4.29 14.78
C LEU A 477 -9.47 -4.10 15.54
N ALA A 478 -9.52 -4.14 16.87
CA ALA A 478 -8.37 -3.90 17.73
C ALA A 478 -7.17 -4.83 17.44
N SER A 479 -7.42 -6.13 17.17
CA SER A 479 -6.36 -7.10 16.84
C SER A 479 -5.67 -6.83 15.49
N PHE A 480 -6.24 -5.95 14.66
CA PHE A 480 -5.68 -5.49 13.38
C PHE A 480 -5.13 -4.07 13.48
N GLY A 481 -5.04 -3.49 14.68
CA GLY A 481 -4.53 -2.13 14.87
C GLY A 481 -5.60 -1.03 14.82
N GLY A 482 -6.88 -1.40 14.95
CA GLY A 482 -7.96 -0.44 15.18
C GLY A 482 -7.98 0.19 16.57
N ASP A 483 -7.08 -0.24 17.46
CA ASP A 483 -6.81 0.41 18.75
C ASP A 483 -5.30 0.72 18.85
N SER A 484 -4.97 2.01 18.82
CA SER A 484 -3.61 2.55 18.96
C SER A 484 -3.33 3.15 20.34
N THR A 485 -4.21 2.96 21.33
CA THR A 485 -4.11 3.61 22.66
C THR A 485 -2.75 3.37 23.32
N ALA A 486 -2.20 2.16 23.18
CA ALA A 486 -0.91 1.79 23.77
C ALA A 486 0.31 2.55 23.19
N VAL A 487 0.17 3.16 22.01
CA VAL A 487 1.22 3.93 21.34
C VAL A 487 0.77 5.36 21.03
N GLN A 488 -0.37 5.80 21.56
CA GLN A 488 -0.98 7.08 21.20
C GLN A 488 -0.07 8.26 21.50
N ASP A 489 0.66 8.24 22.62
CA ASP A 489 1.64 9.28 22.98
C ASP A 489 2.77 9.41 21.95
N GLN A 490 3.11 8.31 21.26
CA GLN A 490 4.13 8.32 20.21
C GLN A 490 3.57 8.82 18.88
N LEU A 491 2.28 8.53 18.61
CA LEU A 491 1.54 8.92 17.41
C LEU A 491 1.00 10.36 17.47
N ASN A 492 0.84 10.91 18.66
CA ASN A 492 0.49 12.30 18.86
C ASN A 492 1.66 13.19 18.41
N ASN A 493 1.42 14.02 17.41
CA ASN A 493 2.39 14.99 16.89
C ASN A 493 2.13 16.42 17.39
N SER A 494 1.10 16.60 18.21
CA SER A 494 0.67 17.86 18.79
C SER A 494 1.69 18.50 19.76
N TRP A 495 1.61 19.84 19.86
CA TRP A 495 2.48 20.80 20.57
C TRP A 495 2.63 20.60 22.09
#